data_AF-A0A7J0FPN7-F1
#
_entry.id   AF-A0A7J0FPN7-F1
#
_cell.length_a   1.000
_cell.length_b   1.000
_cell.length_c   1.000
_cell.angle_alpha   90.00
_cell.angle_beta   90.00
_cell.angle_gamma   90.00
#
_symmetry.space_group_name_H-M   'P 1'
#
loop_
_entity.id
_entity.type
_entity.pdbx_description
1 polymer ?
#
loop_
_entity_poly.entity_id
_entity_poly.type
_entity_poly.pdbx_seq_one_letter_code
_entity_poly.pdbx_strand_id
1 'polypeptide(L)'
;MTDLFKMHQQSLSSGNIKILLDIFSSITSHAHQLNSETVLQLKLQRACAILEISDPPMVHFENESYQNYLNFLHGLLVNNISFSEEMNIEPQLVSVCEKILQIYLECSGLRSAQQKPVDKKSELHWILPLSSVKKEELAARTPLIVLALRLLCGLESDSFRRHVSRLFPLFVDLVRSEHSSGEVQRVLSYMFQSCIGPIVMKL
;
A
#
# COMPACT_ATOMS: atom_id res chain seq x y z
N MET A 1 5.08 -8.72 -16.77
CA MET A 1 4.87 -7.37 -17.38
C MET A 1 6.14 -6.52 -17.33
N THR A 2 6.94 -6.62 -16.26
CA THR A 2 8.20 -5.89 -16.08
C THR A 2 9.22 -6.13 -17.20
N ASP A 3 9.27 -7.34 -17.77
CA ASP A 3 10.25 -7.68 -18.83
C ASP A 3 9.90 -7.06 -20.19
N LEU A 4 8.62 -6.98 -20.54
CA LEU A 4 8.15 -6.31 -21.76
C LEU A 4 8.42 -4.80 -21.68
N PHE A 5 8.17 -4.20 -20.51
CA PHE A 5 8.50 -2.80 -20.28
C PHE A 5 10.02 -2.57 -20.38
N LYS A 6 10.85 -3.39 -19.72
CA LYS A 6 12.31 -3.29 -19.83
C LYS A 6 12.82 -3.44 -21.26
N MET A 7 12.22 -4.32 -22.07
CA MET A 7 12.59 -4.50 -23.48
C MET A 7 12.25 -3.30 -24.36
N HIS A 8 11.13 -2.61 -24.10
CA HIS A 8 10.62 -1.56 -24.98
C HIS A 8 10.66 -0.15 -24.38
N GLN A 9 11.24 0.04 -23.20
CA GLN A 9 11.23 1.30 -22.47
C GLN A 9 11.78 2.48 -23.31
N GLN A 10 12.83 2.25 -24.11
CA GLN A 10 13.42 3.29 -24.98
C GLN A 10 12.55 3.68 -26.17
N SER A 11 11.52 2.88 -26.48
CA SER A 11 10.59 3.11 -27.61
C SER A 11 9.25 3.73 -27.19
N LEU A 12 8.98 3.84 -25.90
CA LEU A 12 7.74 4.39 -25.38
C LEU A 12 7.85 5.92 -25.21
N SER A 13 6.92 6.65 -25.82
CA SER A 13 6.80 8.10 -25.62
C SER A 13 6.22 8.43 -24.23
N SER A 14 6.34 9.69 -23.81
CA SER A 14 5.70 10.19 -22.58
C SER A 14 4.18 9.99 -22.59
N GLY A 15 3.53 10.20 -23.74
CA GLY A 15 2.10 9.95 -23.93
C GLY A 15 1.72 8.49 -23.69
N ASN A 16 2.52 7.53 -24.20
CA ASN A 16 2.27 6.11 -24.00
C ASN A 16 2.40 5.71 -22.52
N ILE A 17 3.43 6.23 -21.85
CA ILE A 17 3.64 5.95 -20.42
C ILE A 17 2.52 6.54 -19.58
N LYS A 18 2.04 7.75 -19.90
CA LYS A 18 0.90 8.36 -19.22
C LYS A 18 -0.35 7.48 -19.33
N ILE A 19 -0.66 6.99 -20.53
CA ILE A 19 -1.80 6.07 -20.74
C ILE A 19 -1.64 4.81 -19.88
N LEU A 20 -0.44 4.23 -19.82
CA LEU A 20 -0.18 3.05 -18.98
C LEU A 20 -0.37 3.36 -17.49
N LEU A 21 0.11 4.51 -17.00
CA LEU A 21 -0.10 4.96 -15.63
C LEU A 21 -1.60 5.10 -15.32
N ASP A 22 -2.36 5.71 -16.22
CA ASP A 22 -3.81 5.88 -16.07
C ASP A 22 -4.52 4.51 -16.01
N ILE A 23 -4.10 3.54 -16.83
CA ILE A 23 -4.62 2.17 -16.81
C ILE A 23 -4.31 1.49 -15.47
N PHE A 24 -3.07 1.53 -14.99
CA PHE A 24 -2.72 0.94 -13.69
C PHE A 24 -3.47 1.58 -12.53
N SER A 25 -3.57 2.91 -12.53
CA SER A 25 -4.33 3.66 -11.53
C SER A 25 -5.83 3.28 -11.56
N SER A 26 -6.40 3.13 -12.75
CA SER A 26 -7.79 2.72 -12.92
C SER A 26 -8.03 1.30 -12.42
N ILE A 27 -7.20 0.34 -12.84
CA ILE A 27 -7.30 -1.07 -12.42
C ILE A 27 -7.19 -1.18 -10.88
N THR A 28 -6.20 -0.53 -10.27
CA THR A 28 -6.02 -0.57 -8.81
C THR A 28 -7.19 0.07 -8.07
N SER A 29 -7.70 1.22 -8.54
CA SER A 29 -8.88 1.87 -7.97
C SER A 29 -10.12 0.97 -8.06
N HIS A 30 -10.37 0.34 -9.21
CA HIS A 30 -11.50 -0.55 -9.38
C HIS A 30 -11.37 -1.84 -8.58
N ALA A 31 -10.17 -2.41 -8.47
CA ALA A 31 -9.91 -3.58 -7.63
C ALA A 31 -10.17 -3.27 -6.14
N HIS A 32 -9.73 -2.10 -5.67
CA HIS A 32 -10.00 -1.63 -4.31
C HIS A 32 -11.49 -1.41 -4.05
N GLN A 33 -12.18 -0.75 -5.00
CA GLN A 33 -13.63 -0.53 -4.89
C GLN A 33 -14.39 -1.85 -4.83
N LEU A 34 -14.07 -2.80 -5.73
CA LEU A 34 -14.67 -4.13 -5.75
C LEU A 34 -14.45 -4.87 -4.42
N ASN A 35 -13.24 -4.78 -3.86
CA ASN A 35 -12.92 -5.43 -2.58
C ASN A 35 -13.51 -4.71 -1.36
N SER A 36 -13.93 -3.44 -1.50
CA SER A 36 -14.56 -2.66 -0.43
C SER A 36 -16.09 -2.76 -0.43
N GLU A 37 -16.70 -3.26 -1.51
CA GLU A 37 -18.14 -3.34 -1.69
C GLU A 37 -18.73 -4.57 -0.98
N THR A 38 -18.96 -4.46 0.33
CA THR A 38 -19.39 -5.59 1.19
C THR A 38 -20.70 -6.24 0.74
N VAL A 39 -21.64 -5.46 0.19
CA VAL A 39 -22.91 -5.99 -0.31
C VAL A 39 -22.70 -6.90 -1.51
N LEU A 40 -21.82 -6.51 -2.43
CA LEU A 40 -21.49 -7.31 -3.59
C LEU A 40 -20.73 -8.58 -3.20
N GLN A 41 -19.77 -8.47 -2.27
CA GLN A 41 -19.03 -9.62 -1.74
C GLN A 41 -19.97 -10.66 -1.10
N LEU A 42 -20.93 -10.22 -0.28
CA LEU A 42 -21.90 -11.14 0.33
C LEU A 42 -22.80 -11.81 -0.72
N LYS A 43 -23.21 -11.10 -1.77
CA LYS A 43 -23.98 -11.68 -2.87
C LYS A 43 -23.17 -12.71 -3.65
N LEU A 44 -21.90 -12.39 -3.92
CA LEU A 44 -20.98 -13.26 -4.63
C LEU A 44 -20.69 -14.53 -3.84
N GLN A 45 -20.39 -14.41 -2.55
CA GLN A 45 -20.19 -15.54 -1.65
C GLN A 45 -21.41 -16.45 -1.59
N ARG A 46 -22.62 -15.88 -1.51
CA ARG A 46 -23.87 -16.66 -1.57
C ARG A 46 -24.03 -17.39 -2.91
N ALA A 47 -23.74 -16.73 -4.02
CA ALA A 47 -23.82 -17.33 -5.35
C ALA A 47 -22.80 -18.48 -5.49
N CYS A 48 -21.55 -18.27 -5.06
CA CYS A 48 -20.51 -19.29 -5.06
C CYS A 48 -20.88 -20.50 -4.21
N ALA A 49 -21.44 -20.28 -3.01
CA ALA A 49 -21.92 -21.35 -2.14
C ALA A 49 -23.06 -22.17 -2.78
N ILE A 50 -24.01 -21.53 -3.47
CA ILE A 50 -25.10 -22.22 -4.18
C ILE A 50 -24.58 -23.04 -5.36
N LEU A 51 -23.57 -22.52 -6.07
CA LEU A 51 -22.99 -23.16 -7.25
C LEU A 51 -21.87 -24.15 -6.91
N GLU A 52 -21.55 -24.34 -5.62
CA GLU A 52 -20.45 -25.18 -5.13
C GLU A 52 -19.09 -24.83 -5.76
N ILE A 53 -18.86 -23.55 -6.04
CA ILE A 53 -17.58 -23.04 -6.54
C ILE A 53 -16.84 -22.26 -5.46
N SER A 54 -15.52 -22.17 -5.58
CA SER A 54 -14.71 -21.36 -4.68
C SER A 54 -15.00 -19.87 -4.83
N ASP A 55 -14.94 -19.15 -3.72
CA ASP A 55 -15.01 -17.68 -3.74
C ASP A 55 -13.84 -17.12 -4.56
N PRO A 56 -14.08 -16.11 -5.41
CA PRO A 56 -13.00 -15.51 -6.18
C PRO A 56 -12.05 -14.75 -5.25
N PRO A 57 -10.73 -14.81 -5.46
CA PRO A 57 -9.74 -14.31 -4.51
C PRO A 57 -9.57 -12.78 -4.59
N MET A 58 -10.57 -12.03 -4.14
CA MET A 58 -10.65 -10.57 -4.30
C MET A 58 -9.47 -9.81 -3.67
N VAL A 59 -9.05 -10.20 -2.46
CA VAL A 59 -7.90 -9.61 -1.78
C VAL A 59 -6.61 -9.85 -2.58
N HIS A 60 -6.44 -11.03 -3.16
CA HIS A 60 -5.27 -11.35 -3.98
C HIS A 60 -5.25 -10.50 -5.25
N PHE A 61 -6.40 -10.38 -5.93
CA PHE A 61 -6.51 -9.57 -7.13
C PHE A 61 -6.21 -8.08 -6.87
N GLU A 62 -6.72 -7.52 -5.76
CA GLU A 62 -6.37 -6.17 -5.33
C GLU A 62 -4.86 -6.04 -5.06
N ASN A 63 -4.29 -7.01 -4.34
CA ASN A 63 -2.87 -6.98 -4.00
C ASN A 63 -1.96 -7.06 -5.23
N GLU A 64 -2.25 -7.95 -6.17
CA GLU A 64 -1.51 -8.08 -7.42
C GLU A 64 -1.63 -6.81 -8.28
N SER A 65 -2.81 -6.19 -8.31
CA SER A 65 -3.03 -4.94 -9.03
C SER A 65 -2.11 -3.83 -8.49
N TYR A 66 -2.08 -3.65 -7.16
CA TYR A 66 -1.20 -2.67 -6.52
C TYR A 66 0.27 -3.02 -6.67
N GLN A 67 0.65 -4.29 -6.52
CA GLN A 67 2.02 -4.74 -6.71
C GLN A 67 2.52 -4.46 -8.13
N ASN A 68 1.69 -4.74 -9.14
CA ASN A 68 2.02 -4.44 -10.54
C ASN A 68 2.18 -2.94 -10.76
N TYR A 69 1.31 -2.11 -10.17
CA TYR A 69 1.43 -0.66 -10.28
C TYR A 69 2.71 -0.13 -9.62
N LEU A 70 3.01 -0.57 -8.38
CA LEU A 70 4.24 -0.19 -7.68
C LEU A 70 5.50 -0.63 -8.45
N ASN A 71 5.51 -1.84 -9.00
CA ASN A 71 6.62 -2.33 -9.80
C ASN A 71 6.83 -1.49 -11.07
N PHE A 72 5.74 -1.03 -11.70
CA PHE A 72 5.80 -0.16 -12.87
C PHE A 72 6.34 1.22 -12.51
N LEU A 73 5.82 1.85 -11.45
CA LEU A 73 6.29 3.15 -10.96
C LEU A 73 7.77 3.10 -10.53
N HIS A 74 8.16 2.08 -9.78
CA HIS A 74 9.55 1.89 -9.35
C HIS A 74 10.47 1.64 -10.56
N GLY A 75 10.02 0.84 -11.53
CA GLY A 75 10.76 0.63 -12.78
C GLY A 75 10.99 1.91 -13.58
N LEU A 76 9.99 2.80 -13.63
CA LEU A 76 10.13 4.13 -14.24
C LEU A 76 11.15 5.00 -13.50
N LEU A 77 11.07 5.01 -12.16
CA LEU A 77 11.92 5.84 -11.30
C LEU A 77 13.39 5.45 -11.39
N VAL A 78 13.71 4.15 -11.40
CA VAL A 78 15.09 3.66 -11.44
C VAL A 78 15.72 3.74 -12.83
N ASN A 79 14.94 3.50 -13.89
CA ASN A 79 15.52 3.33 -15.22
C ASN A 79 15.61 4.63 -16.04
N ASN A 80 14.80 5.66 -15.74
CA ASN A 80 14.79 6.93 -16.49
C ASN A 80 14.60 8.13 -15.55
N ILE A 81 15.67 8.58 -14.89
CA ILE A 81 15.62 9.64 -13.85
C ILE A 81 15.04 10.96 -14.39
N SER A 82 15.54 11.48 -15.52
CA SER A 82 15.06 12.76 -16.10
C SER A 82 13.59 12.73 -16.49
N PHE A 83 13.13 11.60 -17.02
CA PHE A 83 11.74 11.37 -17.39
C PHE A 83 10.82 11.20 -16.17
N SER A 84 11.34 10.54 -15.12
CA SER A 84 10.65 10.36 -13.84
C SER A 84 10.34 11.69 -13.16
N GLU A 85 11.28 12.64 -13.20
CA GLU A 85 11.10 14.00 -12.69
C GLU A 85 10.02 14.76 -13.48
N GLU A 86 10.06 14.73 -14.81
CA GLU A 86 9.06 15.39 -15.67
C GLU A 86 7.63 14.89 -15.39
N MET A 87 7.47 13.58 -15.20
CA MET A 87 6.17 12.96 -14.97
C MET A 87 5.75 12.87 -13.49
N ASN A 88 6.55 13.41 -12.56
CA ASN A 88 6.30 13.34 -11.12
C ASN A 88 6.04 11.90 -10.62
N ILE A 89 6.85 10.94 -11.05
CA ILE A 89 6.67 9.51 -10.72
C ILE A 89 6.89 9.25 -9.23
N GLU A 90 7.88 9.91 -8.60
CA GLU A 90 8.15 9.74 -7.16
C GLU A 90 6.95 10.12 -6.29
N PRO A 91 6.33 11.32 -6.39
CA PRO A 91 5.11 11.63 -5.66
C PRO A 91 3.98 10.62 -5.88
N GLN A 92 3.82 10.11 -7.10
CA GLN A 92 2.82 9.07 -7.40
C GLN A 92 3.13 7.76 -6.67
N LEU A 93 4.38 7.29 -6.72
CA LEU A 93 4.84 6.11 -5.98
C LEU A 93 4.55 6.25 -4.48
N VAL A 94 4.89 7.39 -3.89
CA VAL A 94 4.66 7.65 -2.47
C VAL A 94 3.16 7.64 -2.14
N SER A 95 2.33 8.25 -2.99
CA SER A 95 0.87 8.27 -2.81
C SER A 95 0.25 6.87 -2.85
N VAL A 96 0.71 6.02 -3.78
CA VAL A 96 0.24 4.62 -3.86
C VAL A 96 0.70 3.82 -2.65
N CYS A 97 1.96 3.98 -2.22
CA CYS A 97 2.45 3.37 -0.99
C CYS A 97 1.61 3.80 0.22
N GLU A 98 1.35 5.09 0.37
CA GLU A 98 0.51 5.65 1.44
C GLU A 98 -0.88 5.02 1.46
N LYS A 99 -1.53 4.89 0.30
CA LYS A 99 -2.84 4.25 0.17
C LYS A 99 -2.80 2.79 0.62
N ILE A 100 -1.74 2.05 0.29
CA ILE A 100 -1.54 0.66 0.73
C ILE A 100 -1.39 0.59 2.25
N LEU A 101 -0.62 1.50 2.87
CA LEU A 101 -0.49 1.56 4.34
C LEU A 101 -1.85 1.81 5.00
N GLN A 102 -2.65 2.74 4.45
CA GLN A 102 -3.99 3.04 4.94
C GLN A 102 -4.92 1.82 4.86
N ILE A 103 -4.95 1.13 3.70
CA ILE A 103 -5.77 -0.09 3.52
C ILE A 103 -5.37 -1.16 4.54
N TYR A 104 -4.07 -1.39 4.75
CA TYR A 104 -3.61 -2.36 5.75
C TYR A 104 -4.03 -1.98 7.17
N LEU A 105 -3.90 -0.70 7.54
CA LEU A 105 -4.31 -0.19 8.84
C LEU A 105 -5.81 -0.36 9.09
N GLU A 106 -6.64 -0.06 8.09
CA GLU A 106 -8.08 -0.29 8.12
C GLU A 106 -8.43 -1.77 8.39
N CYS A 107 -7.67 -2.71 7.80
CA CYS A 107 -7.82 -4.14 8.07
C CYS A 107 -7.38 -4.52 9.49
N SER A 108 -6.38 -3.84 10.06
CA SER A 108 -5.88 -4.09 11.42
C SER A 108 -6.79 -3.54 12.54
N GLY A 109 -7.89 -2.87 12.19
CA GLY A 109 -8.82 -2.29 13.16
C GLY A 109 -8.38 -0.94 13.73
N LEU A 110 -7.19 -0.45 13.38
CA LEU A 110 -6.73 0.91 13.66
C LEU A 110 -7.24 1.84 12.58
N ARG A 111 -8.28 2.62 12.89
CA ARG A 111 -8.61 3.81 12.10
C ARG A 111 -7.67 4.94 12.53
N SER A 112 -6.97 5.54 11.56
CA SER A 112 -6.22 6.78 11.76
C SER A 112 -7.06 7.77 12.56
N ALA A 113 -6.47 8.33 13.62
CA ALA A 113 -7.11 9.28 14.53
C ALA A 113 -7.53 10.61 13.86
N GLN A 114 -7.33 10.77 12.54
CA GLN A 114 -7.62 12.01 11.82
C GLN A 114 -9.12 12.23 11.50
N GLN A 115 -10.04 11.36 11.92
CA GLN A 115 -11.49 11.53 11.63
C GLN A 115 -12.44 11.34 12.83
N LYS A 116 -12.01 11.59 14.08
CA LYS A 116 -12.98 11.73 15.18
C LYS A 116 -13.17 13.22 15.53
N PRO A 117 -14.40 13.77 15.41
CA PRO A 117 -14.71 15.07 15.99
C PRO A 117 -14.51 15.02 17.50
N VAL A 118 -13.99 16.13 18.03
CA VAL A 118 -13.69 16.40 19.44
C VAL A 118 -15.00 16.37 20.23
N ASP A 119 -15.48 15.18 20.58
CA ASP A 119 -16.46 14.94 21.64
C ASP A 119 -16.77 13.43 21.71
N LYS A 120 -16.07 12.70 22.61
CA LYS A 120 -16.64 11.61 23.42
C LYS A 120 -15.57 10.89 24.26
N LYS A 121 -15.85 10.87 25.56
CA LYS A 121 -15.49 9.91 26.64
C LYS A 121 -14.34 8.94 26.36
N SER A 122 -13.37 8.91 27.27
CA SER A 122 -12.36 7.85 27.43
C SER A 122 -12.91 6.48 27.04
N GLU A 123 -12.62 6.09 25.80
CA GLU A 123 -12.91 4.75 25.31
C GLU A 123 -11.93 3.83 26.03
N LEU A 124 -12.51 2.95 26.84
CA LEU A 124 -11.86 1.80 27.45
C LEU A 124 -10.99 1.10 26.38
N HIS A 125 -9.66 1.27 26.44
CA HIS A 125 -8.68 0.69 25.50
C HIS A 125 -8.50 -0.83 25.70
N TRP A 126 -9.51 -1.63 25.39
CA TRP A 126 -9.39 -3.08 25.44
C TRP A 126 -8.86 -3.48 24.08
N ILE A 127 -7.58 -3.86 24.02
CA ILE A 127 -6.97 -4.40 22.81
C ILE A 127 -7.54 -5.81 22.64
N LEU A 128 -8.62 -5.94 21.88
CA LEU A 128 -9.18 -7.23 21.52
C LEU A 128 -8.34 -7.83 20.38
N PRO A 129 -7.91 -9.11 20.48
CA PRO A 129 -7.24 -9.77 19.38
C PRO A 129 -8.12 -9.81 18.12
N LEU A 130 -7.49 -9.72 16.94
CA LEU A 130 -8.18 -9.81 15.67
C LEU A 130 -8.89 -11.16 15.49
N SER A 131 -10.03 -11.15 14.79
CA SER A 131 -10.69 -12.38 14.36
C SER A 131 -9.83 -13.18 13.39
N SER A 132 -10.05 -14.49 13.28
CA SER A 132 -9.34 -15.36 12.34
C SER A 132 -9.41 -14.82 10.89
N VAL A 133 -10.60 -14.39 10.47
CA VAL A 133 -10.84 -13.80 9.14
C VAL A 133 -9.97 -12.56 8.92
N LYS A 134 -9.87 -11.67 9.92
CA LYS A 134 -9.02 -10.48 9.83
C LYS A 134 -7.53 -10.81 9.82
N LYS A 135 -7.10 -11.84 10.57
CA LYS A 135 -5.72 -12.32 10.55
C LYS A 135 -5.34 -12.91 9.19
N GLU A 136 -6.26 -13.65 8.57
CA GLU A 136 -6.08 -14.20 7.23
C GLU A 136 -5.99 -13.09 6.17
N GLU A 137 -6.86 -12.07 6.25
CA GLU A 137 -6.79 -10.90 5.38
C GLU A 137 -5.44 -10.16 5.53
N LEU A 138 -4.98 -9.92 6.77
CA LEU A 138 -3.68 -9.28 7.01
C LEU A 138 -2.51 -10.14 6.52
N ALA A 139 -2.61 -11.47 6.63
CA ALA A 139 -1.61 -12.38 6.06
C ALA A 139 -1.52 -12.24 4.55
N ALA A 140 -2.67 -12.24 3.86
CA ALA A 140 -2.72 -12.03 2.42
C ALA A 140 -2.15 -10.66 2.00
N ARG A 141 -2.37 -9.60 2.78
CA ARG A 141 -1.87 -8.24 2.52
C ARG A 141 -0.41 -7.99 2.91
N THR A 142 0.19 -8.87 3.70
CA THR A 142 1.56 -8.69 4.23
C THR A 142 2.62 -8.47 3.13
N PRO A 143 2.66 -9.26 2.03
CA PRO A 143 3.67 -9.06 0.98
C PRO A 143 3.60 -7.66 0.35
N LEU A 144 2.39 -7.13 0.17
CA LEU A 144 2.18 -5.83 -0.46
C LEU A 144 2.64 -4.68 0.43
N ILE A 145 2.29 -4.70 1.73
CA ILE A 145 2.76 -3.64 2.64
C ILE A 145 4.27 -3.69 2.84
N VAL A 146 4.85 -4.89 2.89
CA VAL A 146 6.31 -5.06 2.96
C VAL A 146 6.97 -4.45 1.73
N LEU A 147 6.41 -4.68 0.52
CA LEU A 147 6.89 -4.06 -0.70
C LEU A 147 6.81 -2.53 -0.62
N ALA A 148 5.66 -1.97 -0.23
CA ALA A 148 5.47 -0.53 -0.10
C ALA A 148 6.47 0.09 0.88
N LEU A 149 6.65 -0.50 2.06
CA LEU A 149 7.63 -0.03 3.06
C LEU A 149 9.07 -0.11 2.53
N ARG A 150 9.44 -1.18 1.82
CA ARG A 150 10.78 -1.31 1.22
C ARG A 150 11.02 -0.25 0.14
N LEU A 151 10.02 0.04 -0.70
CA LEU A 151 10.12 1.08 -1.71
C LEU A 151 10.28 2.47 -1.08
N LEU A 152 9.54 2.75 0.00
CA LEU A 152 9.71 3.99 0.77
C LEU A 152 11.11 4.08 1.41
N CYS A 153 11.63 2.99 1.97
CA CYS A 153 13.01 2.94 2.48
C CYS A 153 14.08 3.14 1.40
N GLY A 154 13.77 2.79 0.15
CA GLY A 154 14.67 2.91 -1.00
C GLY A 154 14.77 4.33 -1.56
N LEU A 155 13.95 5.27 -1.08
CA LEU A 155 14.04 6.67 -1.49
C LEU A 155 15.33 7.32 -0.97
N GLU A 156 15.87 8.26 -1.75
CA GLU A 156 16.99 9.09 -1.32
C GLU A 156 16.64 9.88 -0.05
N SER A 157 17.63 10.19 0.80
CA SER A 157 17.39 10.79 2.11
C SER A 157 16.62 12.12 2.04
N ASP A 158 16.97 12.99 1.10
CA ASP A 158 16.27 14.28 0.92
C ASP A 158 14.87 14.09 0.33
N SER A 159 14.69 13.09 -0.54
CA SER A 159 13.38 12.69 -1.05
C SER A 159 12.46 12.18 0.07
N PHE A 160 12.93 11.20 0.85
CA PHE A 160 12.16 10.66 1.97
C PHE A 160 11.79 11.75 2.98
N ARG A 161 12.71 12.67 3.29
CA ARG A 161 12.46 13.81 4.20
C ARG A 161 11.31 14.70 3.75
N ARG A 162 11.08 14.87 2.44
CA ARG A 162 9.94 15.65 1.91
C ARG A 162 8.59 15.00 2.20
N HIS A 163 8.54 13.67 2.31
CA HIS A 163 7.29 12.92 2.49
C HIS A 163 7.07 12.41 3.92
N VAL A 164 8.13 12.38 4.75
CA VAL A 164 8.09 11.75 6.07
C VAL A 164 7.04 12.34 7.00
N SER A 165 6.78 13.65 6.96
CA SER A 165 5.78 14.29 7.83
C SER A 165 4.36 13.75 7.59
N ARG A 166 4.04 13.41 6.35
CA ARG A 166 2.76 12.82 5.96
C ARG A 166 2.68 11.34 6.30
N LEU A 167 3.78 10.60 6.11
CA LEU A 167 3.82 9.14 6.28
C LEU A 167 4.04 8.69 7.73
N PHE A 168 4.72 9.49 8.54
CA PHE A 168 5.14 9.11 9.89
C PHE A 168 3.98 8.68 10.80
N PRO A 169 2.80 9.36 10.81
CA PRO A 169 1.65 8.88 11.58
C PRO A 169 1.24 7.45 11.20
N LEU A 170 1.29 7.09 9.91
CA LEU A 170 0.96 5.74 9.45
C LEU A 170 1.99 4.71 9.94
N PHE A 171 3.27 5.06 9.97
CA PHE A 171 4.30 4.18 10.53
C PHE A 171 4.11 3.95 12.03
N VAL A 172 3.74 4.99 12.78
CA VAL A 172 3.42 4.88 14.20
C VAL A 172 2.21 3.98 14.42
N ASP A 173 1.15 4.15 13.63
CA ASP A 173 -0.03 3.29 13.70
C ASP A 173 0.33 1.84 13.36
N LEU A 174 1.17 1.62 12.36
CA LEU A 174 1.63 0.27 11.99
C LEU A 174 2.42 -0.40 13.10
N VAL A 175 3.27 0.32 13.84
CA VAL A 175 3.99 -0.23 15.01
C VAL A 175 3.02 -0.72 16.10
N ARG A 176 1.84 -0.10 16.19
CA ARG A 176 0.81 -0.40 17.18
C ARG A 176 -0.16 -1.50 16.73
N SER A 177 -0.17 -1.84 15.44
CA SER A 177 -1.07 -2.83 14.86
C SER A 177 -0.70 -4.26 15.27
N GLU A 178 -1.71 -5.12 15.40
CA GLU A 178 -1.50 -6.57 15.34
C GLU A 178 -1.17 -6.97 13.90
N HIS A 179 -0.13 -7.78 13.71
CA HIS A 179 0.27 -8.33 12.42
C HIS A 179 0.18 -9.84 12.42
N SER A 180 -0.11 -10.43 11.26
CA SER A 180 -0.05 -11.88 11.05
C SER A 180 1.38 -12.40 10.83
N SER A 181 2.34 -11.52 10.54
CA SER A 181 3.75 -11.85 10.28
C SER A 181 4.69 -10.83 10.93
N GLY A 182 5.81 -11.31 11.48
CA GLY A 182 6.87 -10.45 12.00
C GLY A 182 7.66 -9.69 10.93
N GLU A 183 7.42 -9.95 9.64
CA GLU A 183 8.13 -9.28 8.54
C GLU A 183 7.85 -7.77 8.50
N VAL A 184 6.60 -7.36 8.75
CA VAL A 184 6.20 -5.94 8.81
C VAL A 184 7.02 -5.21 9.88
N GLN A 185 7.11 -5.78 11.08
CA GLN A 185 7.88 -5.22 12.19
C GLN A 185 9.37 -5.13 11.88
N ARG A 186 9.95 -6.13 11.20
CA ARG A 186 11.37 -6.11 10.80
C ARG A 186 11.65 -4.96 9.82
N VAL A 187 10.81 -4.77 8.81
CA VAL A 187 10.98 -3.70 7.82
C VAL A 187 10.77 -2.34 8.45
N LEU A 188 9.78 -2.18 9.35
CA LEU A 188 9.59 -0.95 10.11
C LEU A 188 10.80 -0.63 10.99
N SER A 189 11.32 -1.61 11.73
CA SER A 189 12.52 -1.43 12.56
C SER A 189 13.71 -0.92 11.73
N TYR A 190 13.94 -1.54 10.56
CA TYR A 190 14.94 -1.08 9.61
C TYR A 190 14.66 0.36 9.11
N MET A 191 13.41 0.69 8.76
CA MET A 191 13.03 2.03 8.32
C MET A 191 13.31 3.09 9.40
N PHE A 192 12.94 2.82 10.66
CA PHE A 192 13.17 3.74 11.76
C PHE A 192 14.67 3.97 11.99
N GLN A 193 15.49 2.92 11.88
CA GLN A 193 16.95 3.03 12.06
C GLN A 193 17.65 3.72 10.89
N SER A 194 17.32 3.32 9.66
CA SER A 194 18.07 3.71 8.46
C SER A 194 17.55 4.99 7.80
N CYS A 195 16.25 5.27 7.90
CA CYS A 195 15.62 6.42 7.21
C CYS A 195 15.26 7.54 8.19
N ILE A 196 14.60 7.22 9.30
CA ILE A 196 14.08 8.23 10.24
C ILE A 196 15.16 8.67 11.24
N GLY A 197 15.94 7.74 11.79
CA GLY A 197 17.01 8.02 12.75
C GLY A 197 17.98 9.13 12.29
N PRO A 198 18.52 9.07 11.05
CA PRO A 198 19.39 10.11 10.53
C PRO A 198 18.73 11.47 10.38
N ILE A 199 17.41 11.55 10.19
CA ILE A 199 16.69 12.82 10.10
C ILE A 199 16.58 13.44 11.50
N VAL A 200 16.24 12.63 12.50
CA VAL A 200 16.07 13.09 13.89
C VAL A 200 17.40 13.51 14.52
N MET A 201 18.48 12.78 14.24
CA MET A 201 19.83 13.09 14.76
C MET A 201 20.45 14.36 14.17
N LYS A 202 19.87 14.90 13.09
CA LYS A 202 20.32 16.13 12.41
C LYS A 202 19.44 17.35 12.74
N LEU A 203 18.41 17.18 13.58
CA LEU A 203 17.61 18.28 14.15
C LEU A 203 18.32 18.88 15.36
#